data_AF-A0A537PKY1-F1
#
_entry.id   AF-A0A537PKY1-F1
#
_cell.length_a   1.000
_cell.length_b   1.000
_cell.length_c   1.000
_cell.angle_alpha   90.00
_cell.angle_beta   90.00
_cell.angle_gamma   90.00
#
_symmetry.space_group_name_H-M   'P 1'
#
loop_
_entity.id
_entity.type
_entity.pdbx_description
1 polymer ?
#
loop_
_entity_poly.entity_id
_entity_poly.type
_entity_poly.pdbx_seq_one_letter_code
_entity_poly.pdbx_strand_id
1 'polypeptide(L)'
;MQKIEGFEVRSFAVPPPGVEMGAQVLDIAQRYRPDFVINHLFGRSPSVAIKEYKRAGYPLSKVMGLVWASAEDDILAAGGWAVAEGYHTLQFAGAGDDYPVREEIKAMYKAQGKEPPKGMDDTVIYNRAILNTAL
;
A
#
# COMPACT_ATOMS: atom_id res chain seq x y z
N MET A 1 17.74 -19.22 4.35
CA MET A 1 17.41 -17.91 4.97
C MET A 1 16.68 -18.08 6.29
N GLN A 2 15.46 -18.62 6.38
CA GLN A 2 14.73 -18.82 7.67
C GLN A 2 15.59 -19.39 8.80
N LYS A 3 16.26 -20.53 8.57
CA LYS A 3 17.15 -21.17 9.57
C LYS A 3 18.40 -20.34 9.93
N ILE A 4 18.87 -19.49 9.03
CA ILE A 4 20.08 -18.68 9.22
C ILE A 4 19.74 -17.40 9.99
N GLU A 5 18.62 -16.77 9.63
CA GLU A 5 18.14 -15.51 10.20
C GLU A 5 17.21 -15.70 11.41
N GLY A 6 16.84 -16.94 11.75
CA GLY A 6 16.08 -17.27 12.96
C GLY A 6 14.60 -16.87 12.95
N PHE A 7 13.93 -16.89 11.79
CA PHE A 7 12.50 -16.57 11.69
C PHE A 7 11.66 -17.71 11.09
N GLU A 8 10.37 -17.73 11.46
CA GLU A 8 9.37 -18.62 10.88
C GLU A 8 8.47 -17.85 9.89
N VAL A 9 8.02 -18.52 8.84
CA VAL A 9 7.07 -17.95 7.87
C VAL A 9 5.91 -18.92 7.68
N ARG A 10 4.70 -18.36 7.74
CA ARG A 10 3.48 -19.04 7.32
C ARG A 10 2.76 -18.19 6.29
N SER A 11 2.40 -18.81 5.17
CA SER A 11 1.65 -18.15 4.11
C SER A 11 0.15 -18.36 4.29
N PHE A 12 -0.61 -17.30 4.02
CA PHE A 12 -2.08 -17.30 4.03
C PHE A 12 -2.56 -16.83 2.66
N ALA A 13 -3.18 -17.74 1.89
CA ALA A 13 -3.61 -17.43 0.54
C ALA A 13 -4.87 -16.56 0.54
N VAL A 14 -4.87 -15.53 -0.30
CA VAL A 14 -6.05 -14.70 -0.61
C VAL A 14 -6.49 -15.04 -2.03
N PRO A 15 -7.60 -15.79 -2.22
CA PRO A 15 -8.04 -16.17 -3.54
C PRO A 15 -8.55 -14.95 -4.33
N PRO A 16 -8.25 -14.83 -5.63
CA PRO A 16 -8.89 -13.85 -6.50
C PRO A 16 -10.43 -13.98 -6.44
N PRO A 17 -11.19 -12.87 -6.40
CA PRO A 17 -10.76 -11.48 -6.64
C PRO A 17 -10.26 -10.73 -5.39
N GLY A 18 -10.05 -11.41 -4.25
CA GLY A 18 -9.50 -10.80 -3.03
C GLY A 18 -10.44 -9.79 -2.36
N VAL A 19 -11.74 -10.06 -2.39
CA VAL A 19 -12.79 -9.19 -1.83
C VAL A 19 -13.14 -9.53 -0.37
N GLU A 20 -12.68 -10.67 0.13
CA GLU A 20 -12.88 -11.13 1.51
C GLU A 20 -11.56 -11.69 2.06
N MET A 21 -11.24 -11.32 3.31
CA MET A 21 -10.04 -11.79 4.00
C MET A 21 -10.29 -12.13 5.48
N GLY A 22 -11.54 -12.10 5.94
CA GLY A 22 -11.86 -12.25 7.36
C GLY A 22 -11.37 -13.58 7.95
N ALA A 23 -11.46 -14.68 7.22
CA ALA A 23 -10.97 -15.99 7.70
C ALA A 23 -9.45 -16.02 7.86
N GLN A 24 -8.72 -15.50 6.86
CA GLN A 24 -7.25 -15.39 6.90
C GLN A 24 -6.82 -14.47 8.05
N VAL A 25 -7.45 -13.30 8.17
CA VAL A 25 -7.14 -12.33 9.23
C VAL A 25 -7.47 -12.89 10.61
N LEU A 26 -8.55 -13.64 10.77
CA LEU A 26 -8.85 -14.32 12.04
C LEU A 26 -7.79 -15.38 12.39
N ASP A 27 -7.34 -16.20 11.43
CA ASP A 27 -6.27 -17.17 11.68
C ASP A 27 -4.96 -16.45 12.05
N ILE A 28 -4.62 -15.38 11.33
CA ILE A 28 -3.43 -14.56 11.60
C ILE A 28 -3.52 -13.89 12.98
N ALA A 29 -4.60 -13.16 13.26
CA ALA A 29 -4.71 -12.29 14.43
C ALA A 29 -5.01 -13.07 15.72
N GLN A 30 -5.69 -14.21 15.65
CA GLN A 30 -6.17 -14.93 16.84
C GLN A 30 -5.43 -16.24 17.10
N ARG A 31 -4.95 -16.93 16.06
CA ARG A 31 -4.35 -18.26 16.19
C ARG A 31 -2.84 -18.22 16.01
N TYR A 32 -2.38 -17.80 14.83
CA TYR A 32 -0.96 -17.78 14.50
C TYR A 32 -0.20 -16.67 15.24
N ARG A 33 -0.82 -15.49 15.39
CA ARG A 33 -0.31 -14.32 16.14
C ARG A 33 1.14 -13.98 15.80
N PRO A 34 1.47 -13.71 14.52
CA PRO A 34 2.82 -13.36 14.14
C PRO A 34 3.22 -11.98 14.66
N ASP A 35 4.53 -11.75 14.78
CA ASP A 35 5.09 -10.44 15.12
C ASP A 35 4.85 -9.40 14.03
N PHE A 36 4.89 -9.82 12.77
CA PHE A 36 4.62 -8.98 11.61
C PHE A 36 3.87 -9.75 10.53
N VAL A 37 3.10 -9.00 9.75
CA VAL A 37 2.40 -9.47 8.56
C VAL A 37 2.95 -8.72 7.35
N ILE A 38 3.30 -9.47 6.29
CA ILE A 38 3.63 -8.90 4.99
C ILE A 38 2.42 -9.09 4.07
N ASN A 39 1.76 -7.99 3.73
CA ASN A 39 0.70 -7.95 2.74
C ASN A 39 1.30 -7.88 1.34
N HIS A 40 1.58 -9.04 0.76
CA HIS A 40 1.86 -9.18 -0.67
C HIS A 40 0.54 -9.30 -1.44
N LEU A 41 -0.17 -8.17 -1.51
CA LEU A 41 -1.51 -8.06 -2.08
C LEU A 41 -1.48 -7.22 -3.36
N PHE A 42 -2.59 -7.24 -4.10
CA PHE A 42 -2.77 -6.49 -5.35
C PHE A 42 -4.25 -6.15 -5.59
N GLY A 43 -4.51 -5.07 -6.32
CA GLY A 43 -5.86 -4.70 -6.75
C GLY A 43 -6.72 -4.25 -5.56
N ARG A 44 -7.88 -4.89 -5.34
CA ARG A 44 -8.82 -4.49 -4.27
C ARG A 44 -8.41 -4.99 -2.87
N SER A 45 -7.65 -6.07 -2.82
CA SER A 45 -7.32 -6.77 -1.58
C SER A 45 -6.57 -5.95 -0.52
N PRO A 46 -5.70 -4.97 -0.83
CA PRO A 46 -5.03 -4.15 0.19
C PRO A 46 -6.03 -3.39 1.08
N SER A 47 -7.02 -2.73 0.47
CA SER A 47 -8.07 -2.01 1.21
C SER A 47 -8.90 -2.94 2.11
N VAL A 48 -9.16 -4.16 1.66
CA VAL A 48 -9.89 -5.20 2.42
C VAL A 48 -9.05 -5.65 3.61
N ALA A 49 -7.75 -5.89 3.41
CA ALA A 49 -6.85 -6.30 4.48
C ALA A 49 -6.77 -5.24 5.60
N ILE A 50 -6.62 -3.96 5.25
CA ILE A 50 -6.58 -2.86 6.23
C ILE A 50 -7.84 -2.87 7.09
N LYS A 51 -9.03 -2.95 6.45
CA LYS A 51 -10.32 -2.99 7.15
C LYS A 51 -10.46 -4.21 8.04
N GLU A 52 -10.07 -5.39 7.55
CA GLU A 52 -10.17 -6.64 8.31
C GLU A 52 -9.23 -6.67 9.51
N TYR A 53 -7.97 -6.23 9.37
CA TYR A 53 -7.06 -6.14 10.51
C TYR A 53 -7.57 -5.15 11.56
N LYS A 54 -8.07 -3.98 11.13
CA LYS A 54 -8.69 -3.01 12.04
C LYS A 54 -9.88 -3.60 12.78
N ARG A 55 -10.78 -4.30 12.06
CA ARG A 55 -11.96 -4.99 12.62
C ARG A 55 -11.58 -6.09 13.60
N ALA A 56 -10.51 -6.82 13.33
CA ALA A 56 -9.99 -7.88 14.18
C ALA A 56 -9.16 -7.39 15.38
N GLY A 57 -8.90 -6.08 15.48
CA GLY A 57 -8.08 -5.48 16.52
C GLY A 57 -6.59 -5.80 16.39
N TYR A 58 -6.11 -6.24 15.21
CA TYR A 58 -4.69 -6.45 14.97
C TYR A 58 -4.02 -5.12 14.62
N PRO A 59 -2.93 -4.72 15.29
CA PRO A 59 -2.34 -3.40 15.12
C PRO A 59 -1.74 -3.26 13.71
N LEU A 60 -2.18 -2.24 12.97
CA LEU A 60 -1.67 -1.96 11.62
C LEU A 60 -0.18 -1.62 11.60
N SER A 61 0.40 -1.16 12.72
CA SER A 61 1.86 -1.00 12.90
C SER A 61 2.66 -2.29 12.81
N LYS A 62 2.00 -3.45 12.85
CA LYS A 62 2.61 -4.77 12.59
C LYS A 62 2.33 -5.29 11.18
N VAL A 63 1.65 -4.51 10.35
CA VAL A 63 1.28 -4.89 8.99
C VAL A 63 2.08 -4.03 8.01
N MET A 64 2.76 -4.69 7.07
CA MET A 64 3.54 -4.05 6.03
C MET A 64 3.00 -4.41 4.65
N GLY A 65 2.53 -3.41 3.89
CA GLY A 65 2.21 -3.53 2.48
C GLY A 65 3.46 -3.59 1.62
N LEU A 66 3.52 -4.51 0.66
CA LEU A 66 4.48 -4.40 -0.43
C LEU A 66 3.98 -3.40 -1.48
N VAL A 67 4.78 -3.12 -2.49
CA VAL A 67 4.55 -2.01 -3.43
C VAL A 67 3.14 -1.98 -4.05
N TRP A 68 2.53 -3.12 -4.34
CA TRP A 68 1.18 -3.17 -4.91
C TRP A 68 0.03 -3.06 -3.90
N ALA A 69 0.36 -2.81 -2.63
CA ALA A 69 -0.55 -2.65 -1.51
C ALA A 69 -0.23 -1.36 -0.72
N SER A 70 0.17 -0.32 -1.45
CA SER A 70 0.83 0.87 -0.90
C SER A 70 0.41 2.18 -1.57
N ALA A 71 -0.68 2.22 -2.33
CA ALA A 71 -1.15 3.45 -2.98
C ALA A 71 -2.11 4.25 -2.09
N GLU A 72 -2.24 5.56 -2.31
CA GLU A 72 -3.27 6.37 -1.63
C GLU A 72 -4.68 5.79 -1.84
N ASP A 73 -4.96 5.26 -3.03
CA ASP A 73 -6.24 4.62 -3.35
C ASP A 73 -6.56 3.42 -2.45
N ASP A 74 -5.56 2.64 -2.04
CA ASP A 74 -5.75 1.52 -1.10
C ASP A 74 -6.24 2.04 0.27
N ILE A 75 -5.65 3.15 0.71
CA ILE A 75 -5.95 3.82 1.98
C ILE A 75 -7.34 4.46 1.94
N LEU A 76 -7.64 5.20 0.87
CA LEU A 76 -8.93 5.85 0.68
C LEU A 76 -10.06 4.81 0.62
N ALA A 77 -9.87 3.72 -0.12
CA ALA A 77 -10.83 2.62 -0.20
C ALA A 77 -10.99 1.83 1.11
N ALA A 78 -10.00 1.89 2.00
CA ALA A 78 -10.07 1.31 3.35
C ALA A 78 -10.89 2.16 4.34
N GLY A 79 -11.26 3.39 3.98
CA GLY A 79 -11.95 4.34 4.87
C GLY A 79 -11.11 5.56 5.25
N GLY A 80 -9.99 5.78 4.57
CA GLY A 80 -9.15 6.97 4.70
C GLY A 80 -8.00 6.82 5.70
N TRP A 81 -7.17 7.86 5.76
CA TRP A 81 -5.90 7.88 6.50
C TRP A 81 -6.03 7.55 7.99
N ALA A 82 -7.09 8.02 8.65
CA ALA A 82 -7.33 7.72 10.06
C ALA A 82 -7.60 6.22 10.32
N VAL A 83 -8.19 5.51 9.37
CA VAL A 83 -8.42 4.06 9.48
C VAL A 83 -7.11 3.30 9.31
N ALA A 84 -6.26 3.75 8.38
CA ALA A 84 -5.00 3.11 8.02
C ALA A 84 -3.80 3.55 8.86
N GLU A 85 -4.00 4.36 9.91
CA GLU A 85 -2.91 4.84 10.76
C GLU A 85 -2.06 3.68 11.30
N GLY A 86 -0.74 3.81 11.14
CA GLY A 86 0.25 2.79 11.50
C GLY A 86 0.54 1.77 10.40
N TYR A 87 -0.23 1.70 9.32
CA TYR A 87 0.07 0.78 8.21
C TYR A 87 1.38 1.18 7.52
N HIS A 88 2.37 0.29 7.57
CA HIS A 88 3.66 0.51 6.93
C HIS A 88 3.63 0.00 5.49
N THR A 89 4.40 0.64 4.61
CA THR A 89 4.44 0.29 3.19
C THR A 89 5.86 0.32 2.66
N LEU A 90 6.13 -0.52 1.67
CA LEU A 90 7.39 -0.54 0.93
C LEU A 90 7.16 -0.01 -0.48
N GLN A 91 8.04 0.90 -0.90
CA GLN A 91 7.97 1.58 -2.19
C GLN A 91 9.35 1.61 -2.84
N PHE A 92 9.39 1.55 -4.17
CA PHE A 92 10.61 1.80 -4.95
C PHE A 92 10.61 3.19 -5.60
N ALA A 93 9.46 3.85 -5.69
CA ALA A 93 9.34 5.26 -6.06
C ALA A 93 8.95 6.04 -4.81
N GLY A 94 9.47 7.26 -4.65
CA GLY A 94 9.10 8.11 -3.53
C GLY A 94 7.59 8.42 -3.50
N ALA A 95 7.03 8.59 -2.31
CA ALA A 95 5.68 9.12 -2.13
C ALA A 95 5.74 10.65 -1.92
N GLY A 96 4.62 11.35 -2.14
CA GLY A 96 4.52 12.78 -1.97
C GLY A 96 4.81 13.60 -3.23
N ASP A 97 4.66 14.91 -3.07
CA ASP A 97 4.69 15.90 -4.15
C ASP A 97 5.99 16.69 -4.27
N ASP A 98 6.91 16.53 -3.32
CA ASP A 98 8.09 17.36 -3.11
C ASP A 98 9.30 16.91 -3.95
N TYR A 99 9.06 16.64 -5.23
CA TYR A 99 10.11 16.24 -6.17
C TYR A 99 10.33 17.30 -7.27
N PRO A 100 11.58 17.69 -7.58
CA PRO A 100 11.88 18.68 -8.63
C PRO A 100 11.22 18.37 -9.98
N VAL A 101 11.24 17.11 -10.40
CA VAL A 101 10.60 16.66 -11.66
C VAL A 101 9.08 16.94 -11.68
N ARG A 102 8.40 16.87 -10.53
CA ARG A 102 6.97 17.18 -10.45
C ARG A 102 6.72 18.68 -10.63
N GLU A 103 7.57 19.53 -10.05
CA GLU A 103 7.49 20.97 -10.24
C GLU A 103 7.78 21.38 -11.69
N GLU A 104 8.74 20.72 -12.35
CA GLU A 104 9.02 20.91 -13.77
C GLU A 104 7.81 20.53 -14.64
N ILE A 105 7.16 19.40 -14.36
CA ILE A 105 5.93 18.98 -15.05
C ILE A 105 4.83 20.03 -14.84
N LYS A 106 4.58 20.48 -13.61
CA LYS A 106 3.58 21.54 -13.34
C LYS A 106 3.89 22.83 -14.10
N ALA A 107 5.15 23.25 -14.12
CA ALA A 107 5.60 24.43 -14.86
C ALA A 107 5.38 24.28 -16.37
N MET A 108 5.64 23.10 -16.93
CA MET A 108 5.39 22.79 -18.34
C MET A 108 3.89 22.93 -18.69
N TYR A 109 3.00 22.36 -17.88
CA TYR A 109 1.54 22.51 -18.09
C TYR A 109 1.11 23.97 -18.04
N LYS A 110 1.59 24.72 -17.04
CA LYS A 110 1.33 26.15 -16.89
C LYS A 110 1.80 26.96 -18.10
N ALA A 111 3.00 26.69 -18.63
CA ALA A 111 3.53 27.36 -19.82
C ALA A 111 2.69 27.09 -21.09
N GLN A 112 1.99 25.95 -21.14
CA GLN A 112 1.05 25.62 -22.21
C GLN A 112 -0.36 26.19 -22.00
N GLY A 113 -0.59 26.94 -20.91
CA GLY A 113 -1.93 27.42 -20.55
C GLY A 113 -2.88 26.28 -20.15
N LYS A 114 -2.35 25.18 -19.61
CA LYS A 114 -3.11 24.01 -19.17
C LYS A 114 -2.94 23.78 -17.68
N GLU A 115 -3.95 23.17 -17.07
CA GLU A 115 -3.83 22.64 -15.71
C GLU A 115 -3.07 21.31 -15.71
N PRO A 116 -2.29 21.01 -14.66
CA PRO A 116 -1.72 19.68 -14.44
C PRO A 116 -2.83 18.59 -14.44
N PRO A 117 -2.50 17.36 -14.85
CA PRO A 117 -3.47 16.28 -14.88
C PRO A 117 -3.92 15.92 -13.46
N LYS A 118 -5.23 15.71 -13.26
CA LYS A 118 -5.79 15.32 -11.94
C LYS A 118 -5.12 14.07 -11.34
N GLY A 119 -4.69 13.13 -12.18
CA GLY A 119 -3.99 11.93 -11.73
C GLY A 119 -2.64 12.21 -11.07
N MET A 120 -2.14 13.44 -11.13
CA MET A 120 -0.97 13.87 -10.38
C MET A 120 -1.23 13.82 -8.86
N ASP A 121 -2.46 14.04 -8.40
CA ASP A 121 -2.79 14.05 -6.96
C ASP A 121 -2.59 12.68 -6.28
N ASP A 122 -2.60 11.58 -7.04
CA ASP A 122 -2.17 10.24 -6.56
C ASP A 122 -0.65 10.16 -6.66
N THR A 123 0.02 10.60 -5.59
CA THR A 123 1.46 10.84 -5.64
C THR A 123 2.23 9.55 -5.83
N VAL A 124 1.81 8.46 -5.19
CA VAL A 124 2.49 7.16 -5.27
C VAL A 124 2.43 6.62 -6.69
N ILE A 125 1.24 6.52 -7.29
CA ILE A 125 1.11 5.94 -8.62
C ILE A 125 1.73 6.85 -9.68
N TYR A 126 1.57 8.17 -9.54
CA TYR A 126 2.15 9.13 -10.46
C TYR A 126 3.69 9.10 -10.42
N ASN A 127 4.30 9.05 -9.22
CA ASN A 127 5.76 8.96 -9.08
C ASN A 127 6.32 7.65 -9.63
N ARG A 128 5.59 6.53 -9.46
CA ARG A 128 5.97 5.27 -10.11
C ARG A 128 5.93 5.40 -11.63
N ALA A 129 4.93 6.06 -12.20
CA ALA A 129 4.85 6.26 -13.65
C ALA A 129 6.00 7.12 -14.17
N ILE A 130 6.35 8.21 -13.46
CA ILE A 130 7.52 9.03 -13.80
C ILE A 130 8.79 8.17 -13.79
N LEU A 131 9.03 7.45 -12.68
CA LEU A 131 10.23 6.63 -12.52
C LEU A 131 10.35 5.57 -13.62
N ASN A 132 9.26 4.85 -13.93
CA ASN A 132 9.26 3.83 -14.97
C ASN A 132 9.43 4.40 -16.38
N THR A 133 8.96 5.62 -16.64
CA THR A 133 9.08 6.25 -17.97
C THR A 133 10.46 6.85 -18.19
N ALA A 134 11.18 7.17 -17.12
CA ALA A 134 12.52 7.74 -17.17
C ALA A 134 13.62 6.69 -17.44
N LEU A 135 13.32 5.40 -17.30
CA LEU A 135 14.23 4.27 -17.52
C LEU A 135 14.02 3.64 -18.90
#